data_AF-A0A940C8L3-F1
#
_entry.id   AF-A0A940C8L3-F1
#
_cell.length_a   1.000
_cell.length_b   1.000
_cell.length_c   1.000
_cell.angle_alpha   90.00
_cell.angle_beta   90.00
_cell.angle_gamma   90.00
#
_symmetry.space_group_name_H-M   'P 1'
#
loop_
_entity.id
_entity.type
_entity.pdbx_description
1 polymer ?
#
loop_
_entity_poly.entity_id
_entity_poly.type
_entity_poly.pdbx_seq_one_letter_code
_entity_poly.pdbx_strand_id
1 'polypeptide(L)'
;MKRPISLIIDDPAPRVFVYYEHAERRVTADGRPLLDQVPNSFLRDFCDVAERFGLRGKYSVVPMPGGRGDIVNGIPGFPESEIREWLDTVRERVAPRFSICPEMLTHTKAVDLKTGGFLEMNEKQWASTQNAAALTPYIARALDLLRQASLPVSGVTSPWDFGIEVEPEYVKAISAAFDQVCGRKDCWYFLRSLRHVKNALPWVALNEEGRRVVSVPATASDCFWQTMDTTEASPEYISRIADNLITADGTAGEIIDVMDGGGWPILIAHWQSLFSNGLGTGLKALAEVARRIEANLSDRVEWMSSEEIMRLVLEHPERYPAPAF
;
A
#
# COMPACT_ATOMS: atom_id res chain seq x y z
N MET A 1 13.63 -16.58 -16.83
CA MET A 1 13.49 -15.95 -15.50
C MET A 1 12.01 -15.74 -15.26
N LYS A 2 11.50 -16.04 -14.07
CA LYS A 2 10.11 -15.72 -13.72
C LYS A 2 9.95 -14.21 -13.65
N ARG A 3 8.75 -13.72 -13.96
CA ARG A 3 8.45 -12.29 -13.87
C ARG A 3 8.05 -11.92 -12.44
N PRO A 4 8.49 -10.77 -11.91
CA PRO A 4 7.99 -10.30 -10.62
C PRO A 4 6.48 -10.10 -10.65
N ILE A 5 5.81 -10.58 -9.59
CA ILE A 5 4.45 -10.20 -9.22
C ILE A 5 4.48 -9.69 -7.78
N SER A 6 3.71 -8.65 -7.48
CA SER A 6 3.69 -8.01 -6.15
C SER A 6 2.29 -7.53 -5.79
N LEU A 7 2.00 -7.47 -4.49
CA LEU A 7 0.75 -6.97 -3.95
C LEU A 7 0.98 -5.75 -3.05
N ILE A 8 0.41 -4.63 -3.46
CA ILE A 8 0.29 -3.41 -2.66
C ILE A 8 -0.95 -3.51 -1.79
N ILE A 9 -0.76 -3.39 -0.47
CA ILE A 9 -1.82 -3.19 0.50
C ILE A 9 -1.74 -1.75 1.05
N ASP A 10 -2.81 -0.99 0.82
CA ASP A 10 -2.98 0.42 1.24
C ASP A 10 -4.01 0.55 2.36
N ASP A 11 -3.88 1.61 3.17
CA ASP A 11 -4.73 2.03 4.27
C ASP A 11 -4.76 1.22 5.60
N PRO A 12 -3.93 0.20 5.88
CA PRO A 12 -4.08 -0.51 7.15
C PRO A 12 -3.68 0.35 8.35
N ALA A 13 -4.48 0.25 9.39
CA ALA A 13 -4.24 0.85 10.69
C ALA A 13 -4.79 -0.05 11.80
N PRO A 14 -4.20 0.00 13.02
CA PRO A 14 -4.76 -0.71 14.15
C PRO A 14 -6.08 -0.08 14.55
N ARG A 15 -7.14 -0.90 14.56
CA ARG A 15 -8.50 -0.59 15.02
C ARG A 15 -9.29 0.46 14.25
N VAL A 16 -8.66 1.52 13.75
CA VAL A 16 -9.33 2.61 13.04
C VAL A 16 -9.58 2.21 11.59
N PHE A 17 -10.83 2.31 11.14
CA PHE A 17 -11.12 2.17 9.73
C PHE A 17 -10.88 3.51 9.02
N VAL A 18 -9.67 3.71 8.50
CA VAL A 18 -9.24 5.01 7.94
C VAL A 18 -10.17 5.53 6.85
N TYR A 19 -10.71 4.65 6.00
CA TYR A 19 -11.72 5.01 5.00
C TYR A 19 -12.93 5.73 5.59
N TYR A 20 -13.34 5.40 6.81
CA TYR A 20 -14.43 6.08 7.52
C TYR A 20 -14.17 7.59 7.64
N GLU A 21 -12.93 8.03 7.76
CA GLU A 21 -12.61 9.45 7.95
C GLU A 21 -12.83 10.28 6.69
N HIS A 22 -12.45 9.73 5.54
CA HIS A 22 -12.42 10.45 4.28
C HIS A 22 -13.47 9.98 3.27
N ALA A 23 -14.31 9.01 3.63
CA ALA A 23 -15.48 8.66 2.84
C ALA A 23 -16.39 9.88 2.67
N GLU A 24 -17.02 10.03 1.50
CA GLU A 24 -18.00 11.11 1.29
C GLU A 24 -19.28 10.89 2.10
N ARG A 25 -19.62 9.62 2.33
CA ARG A 25 -20.83 9.19 3.04
C ARG A 25 -20.48 8.17 4.10
N ARG A 26 -21.22 8.18 5.21
CA ARG A 26 -21.09 7.19 6.30
C ARG A 26 -22.02 5.99 6.13
N VAL A 27 -22.33 5.67 4.88
CA VAL A 27 -23.27 4.62 4.46
C VAL A 27 -22.75 4.04 3.15
N THR A 28 -22.73 2.72 3.03
CA THR A 28 -22.38 1.99 1.79
C THR A 28 -23.48 2.15 0.74
N ALA A 29 -23.18 1.88 -0.53
CA ALA A 29 -24.18 2.06 -1.59
C ALA A 29 -25.41 1.14 -1.43
N ASP A 30 -25.28 -0.01 -0.77
CA ASP A 30 -26.38 -0.90 -0.40
C ASP A 30 -27.12 -0.51 0.90
N GLY A 31 -26.80 0.64 1.48
CA GLY A 31 -27.57 1.25 2.57
C GLY A 31 -27.15 0.85 3.98
N ARG A 32 -26.06 0.09 4.17
CA ARG A 32 -25.54 -0.25 5.50
C ARG A 32 -24.73 0.91 6.07
N PRO A 33 -24.74 1.13 7.40
CA PRO A 33 -23.79 2.03 8.02
C PRO A 33 -22.35 1.61 7.70
N LEU A 34 -21.50 2.59 7.40
CA LEU A 34 -20.07 2.35 7.27
C LEU A 34 -19.50 2.13 8.68
N LEU A 35 -18.81 1.01 8.88
CA LEU A 35 -18.09 0.75 10.13
C LEU A 35 -17.00 1.80 10.32
N ASP A 36 -16.68 2.14 11.55
CA ASP A 36 -15.58 3.08 11.88
C ASP A 36 -14.33 2.34 12.38
N GLN A 37 -14.40 1.01 12.45
CA GLN A 37 -13.37 0.16 13.02
C GLN A 37 -13.13 -1.13 12.24
N VAL A 38 -11.89 -1.61 12.29
CA VAL A 38 -11.48 -2.91 11.77
C VAL A 38 -10.89 -3.75 12.91
N PRO A 39 -11.42 -4.96 13.19
CA PRO A 39 -10.92 -5.79 14.28
C PRO A 39 -9.57 -6.44 13.95
N ASN A 40 -8.75 -6.71 14.96
CA ASN A 40 -7.46 -7.42 14.81
C ASN A 40 -7.62 -8.82 14.18
N SER A 41 -8.79 -9.45 14.31
CA SER A 41 -9.08 -10.72 13.64
C SER A 41 -8.97 -10.63 12.12
N PHE A 42 -9.34 -9.50 11.53
CA PHE A 42 -9.24 -9.32 10.09
C PHE A 42 -7.78 -9.27 9.61
N LEU A 43 -6.86 -8.67 10.40
CA LEU A 43 -5.43 -8.75 10.11
C LEU A 43 -4.93 -10.19 10.15
N ARG A 44 -5.40 -11.00 11.10
CA ARG A 44 -5.05 -12.43 11.16
C ARG A 44 -5.56 -13.19 9.94
N ASP A 45 -6.80 -12.96 9.53
CA ASP A 45 -7.40 -13.58 8.34
C ASP A 45 -6.60 -13.22 7.08
N PHE A 46 -6.17 -11.94 6.95
CA PHE A 46 -5.28 -11.52 5.87
C PHE A 46 -3.94 -12.26 5.91
N CYS A 47 -3.32 -12.37 7.09
CA CYS A 47 -2.07 -13.09 7.25
C CYS A 47 -2.21 -14.57 6.85
N ASP A 48 -3.31 -15.23 7.20
CA ASP A 48 -3.58 -16.62 6.83
C ASP A 48 -3.64 -16.78 5.30
N VAL A 49 -4.30 -15.86 4.59
CA VAL A 49 -4.33 -15.85 3.12
C VAL A 49 -2.94 -15.60 2.53
N ALA A 50 -2.22 -14.60 3.04
CA ALA A 50 -0.89 -14.26 2.54
C ALA A 50 0.12 -15.39 2.74
N GLU A 51 0.08 -16.05 3.91
CA GLU A 51 0.93 -17.20 4.23
C GLU A 51 0.58 -18.41 3.36
N ARG A 52 -0.71 -18.67 3.14
CA ARG A 52 -1.19 -19.80 2.35
C ARG A 52 -0.67 -19.76 0.91
N PHE A 53 -0.72 -18.60 0.27
CA PHE A 53 -0.39 -18.44 -1.14
C PHE A 53 0.99 -17.82 -1.38
N GLY A 54 1.79 -17.63 -0.31
CA GLY A 54 3.12 -17.03 -0.42
C GLY A 54 3.11 -15.61 -0.97
N LEU A 55 2.04 -14.84 -0.70
CA LEU A 55 1.89 -13.47 -1.18
C LEU A 55 3.03 -12.59 -0.64
N ARG A 56 3.53 -11.70 -1.49
CA ARG A 56 4.56 -10.71 -1.16
C ARG A 56 4.25 -9.39 -1.83
N GLY A 57 4.79 -8.31 -1.28
CA GLY A 57 4.68 -6.99 -1.87
C GLY A 57 5.01 -5.89 -0.87
N LYS A 58 4.12 -4.91 -0.72
CA LYS A 58 4.21 -3.92 0.35
C LYS A 58 2.93 -3.80 1.15
N TYR A 59 3.09 -3.38 2.39
CA TYR A 59 2.02 -3.16 3.34
C TYR A 59 2.25 -1.80 3.99
N SER A 60 1.35 -0.84 3.74
CA SER A 60 1.43 0.44 4.43
C SER A 60 0.93 0.32 5.87
N VAL A 61 1.33 1.28 6.70
CA VAL A 61 0.75 1.52 8.02
C VAL A 61 0.49 3.01 8.11
N VAL A 62 -0.75 3.40 8.41
CA VAL A 62 -1.07 4.81 8.71
C VAL A 62 -0.65 5.11 10.15
N PRO A 63 0.41 5.93 10.39
CA PRO A 63 1.00 6.09 11.71
C PRO A 63 0.11 6.85 12.71
N MET A 64 -0.70 7.79 12.22
CA MET A 64 -1.62 8.61 13.00
C MET A 64 -3.04 8.46 12.44
N PRO A 65 -3.64 7.26 12.51
CA PRO A 65 -4.79 6.92 11.68
C PRO A 65 -5.97 7.85 11.92
N GLY A 66 -6.36 8.58 10.88
CA GLY A 66 -7.44 9.56 10.94
C GLY A 66 -7.15 10.81 11.79
N GLY A 67 -5.93 10.96 12.31
CA GLY A 67 -5.62 11.97 13.33
C GLY A 67 -6.20 11.62 14.71
N ARG A 68 -6.60 10.37 14.96
CA ARG A 68 -7.23 9.94 16.23
C ARG A 68 -6.25 9.67 17.37
N GLY A 69 -4.95 9.82 17.14
CA GLY A 69 -3.87 9.37 18.02
C GLY A 69 -2.70 8.87 17.16
N ASP A 70 -1.78 8.11 17.73
CA ASP A 70 -0.67 7.52 16.98
C ASP A 70 -0.29 6.12 17.47
N ILE A 71 0.36 5.34 16.60
CA ILE A 71 0.69 3.93 16.88
C ILE A 71 1.75 3.75 18.00
N VAL A 72 2.40 4.82 18.46
CA VAL A 72 3.43 4.77 19.51
C VAL A 72 2.84 5.12 20.87
N ASN A 73 2.08 6.20 20.93
CA ASN A 73 1.51 6.75 22.18
C ASN A 73 0.07 6.27 22.43
N GLY A 74 -0.50 5.52 21.49
CA GLY A 74 -1.84 4.96 21.57
C GLY A 74 -2.88 5.76 20.79
N ILE A 75 -4.02 5.11 20.58
CA ILE A 75 -5.17 5.67 19.88
C ILE A 75 -6.33 5.77 20.86
N PRO A 76 -6.67 6.97 21.35
CA PRO A 76 -7.83 7.21 22.19
C PRO A 76 -9.09 6.46 21.76
N GLY A 77 -9.73 5.80 22.72
CA GLY A 77 -10.90 4.94 22.49
C GLY A 77 -10.59 3.46 22.33
N PHE A 78 -9.31 3.07 22.16
CA PHE A 78 -8.90 1.67 22.04
C PHE A 78 -7.95 1.23 23.15
N PRO A 79 -8.06 -0.02 23.63
CA PRO A 79 -7.08 -0.56 24.57
C PRO A 79 -5.69 -0.62 23.95
N GLU A 80 -4.68 -0.14 24.69
CA GLU A 80 -3.28 -0.19 24.24
C GLU A 80 -2.83 -1.62 23.90
N SER A 81 -3.33 -2.63 24.61
CA SER A 81 -3.06 -4.04 24.33
C SER A 81 -3.51 -4.48 22.93
N GLU A 82 -4.63 -3.94 22.42
CA GLU A 82 -5.10 -4.28 21.07
C GLU A 82 -4.23 -3.61 19.99
N ILE A 83 -3.75 -2.39 20.25
CA ILE A 83 -2.82 -1.71 19.35
C ILE A 83 -1.48 -2.46 19.29
N ARG A 84 -0.95 -2.88 20.46
CA ARG A 84 0.26 -3.69 20.53
C ARG A 84 0.08 -5.04 19.83
N GLU A 85 -1.00 -5.77 20.09
CA GLU A 85 -1.29 -7.05 19.41
C GLU A 85 -1.29 -6.91 17.88
N TRP A 86 -1.88 -5.81 17.37
CA TRP A 86 -1.89 -5.54 15.93
C TRP A 86 -0.47 -5.29 15.40
N LEU A 87 0.32 -4.44 16.06
CA LEU A 87 1.71 -4.17 15.68
C LEU A 87 2.58 -5.44 15.75
N ASP A 88 2.39 -6.26 16.77
CA ASP A 88 3.07 -7.54 16.93
C ASP A 88 2.77 -8.47 15.75
N THR A 89 1.50 -8.55 15.36
CA THR A 89 1.07 -9.33 14.19
C THR A 89 1.71 -8.81 12.90
N VAL A 90 1.77 -7.48 12.70
CA VAL A 90 2.45 -6.90 11.53
C VAL A 90 3.93 -7.25 11.52
N ARG A 91 4.62 -7.12 12.67
CA ARG A 91 6.05 -7.45 12.78
C ARG A 91 6.32 -8.92 12.48
N GLU A 92 5.50 -9.82 12.99
CA GLU A 92 5.78 -11.25 13.01
C GLU A 92 5.25 -12.00 11.78
N ARG A 93 4.12 -11.56 11.23
CA ARG A 93 3.42 -12.28 10.14
C ARG A 93 3.44 -11.54 8.81
N VAL A 94 3.41 -10.21 8.82
CA VAL A 94 3.36 -9.38 7.61
C VAL A 94 4.77 -9.02 7.12
N ALA A 95 5.60 -8.42 7.96
CA ALA A 95 6.94 -7.93 7.61
C ALA A 95 7.90 -8.97 7.00
N PRO A 96 7.81 -10.28 7.30
CA PRO A 96 8.64 -11.29 6.62
C PRO A 96 8.34 -11.46 5.11
N ARG A 97 7.21 -10.94 4.63
CA ARG A 97 6.74 -11.11 3.24
C ARG A 97 6.46 -9.79 2.52
N PHE A 98 6.10 -8.76 3.28
CA PHE A 98 5.76 -7.45 2.77
C PHE A 98 6.74 -6.41 3.28
N SER A 99 7.21 -5.55 2.38
CA SER A 99 7.93 -4.34 2.73
C SER A 99 7.01 -3.39 3.49
N ILE A 100 7.37 -3.05 4.73
CA ILE A 100 6.59 -2.10 5.55
C ILE A 100 6.97 -0.67 5.18
N CYS A 101 5.97 0.22 5.15
CA CYS A 101 6.12 1.63 4.83
C CYS A 101 5.04 2.49 5.51
N PRO A 102 5.30 3.79 5.78
CA PRO A 102 4.23 4.70 6.16
C PRO A 102 3.39 5.09 4.95
N GLU A 103 2.11 5.35 5.19
CA GLU A 103 1.22 6.05 4.25
C GLU A 103 0.98 7.47 4.77
N MET A 104 2.08 8.22 4.70
CA MET A 104 2.26 9.52 5.36
C MET A 104 1.81 9.52 6.82
N LEU A 105 1.14 10.56 7.32
CA LEU A 105 0.84 10.67 8.75
C LEU A 105 -0.58 10.24 9.07
N THR A 106 -1.58 10.86 8.48
CA THR A 106 -2.95 10.75 8.96
C THR A 106 -3.90 10.05 8.01
N HIS A 107 -3.56 10.04 6.71
CA HIS A 107 -4.49 9.71 5.63
C HIS A 107 -5.76 10.58 5.65
N THR A 108 -5.65 11.79 6.21
CA THR A 108 -6.74 12.78 6.34
C THR A 108 -6.19 14.21 6.27
N LYS A 109 -6.22 14.97 7.38
CA LYS A 109 -5.72 16.34 7.51
C LYS A 109 -4.20 16.37 7.64
N ALA A 110 -3.55 17.35 7.02
CA ALA A 110 -2.13 17.59 7.23
C ALA A 110 -1.82 17.93 8.69
N VAL A 111 -0.70 17.44 9.20
CA VAL A 111 -0.20 17.78 10.54
C VAL A 111 0.70 19.01 10.46
N ASP A 112 0.45 20.00 11.32
CA ASP A 112 1.43 21.07 11.59
C ASP A 112 2.49 20.55 12.56
N LEU A 113 3.66 20.21 12.03
CA LEU A 113 4.77 19.66 12.82
C LEU A 113 5.29 20.60 13.91
N LYS A 114 5.01 21.91 13.82
CA LYS A 114 5.45 22.88 14.85
C LYS A 114 4.58 22.83 16.09
N THR A 115 3.28 22.67 15.88
CA THR A 115 2.28 22.74 16.96
C THR A 115 1.79 21.36 17.38
N GLY A 116 1.95 20.35 16.53
CA GLY A 116 1.34 19.02 16.68
C GLY A 116 -0.15 18.99 16.33
N GLY A 117 -0.73 20.13 15.91
CA GLY A 117 -2.13 20.23 15.50
C GLY A 117 -2.38 19.84 14.04
N PHE A 118 -3.61 20.01 13.58
CA PHE A 118 -4.01 19.74 12.20
C PHE A 118 -4.25 21.04 11.44
N LEU A 119 -3.86 21.05 10.16
CA LEU A 119 -4.23 22.10 9.22
C LEU A 119 -5.64 21.87 8.69
N GLU A 120 -6.33 22.93 8.28
CA GLU A 120 -7.64 22.86 7.63
C GLU A 120 -7.52 22.53 6.13
N MET A 121 -6.71 21.51 5.82
CA MET A 121 -6.56 20.94 4.49
C MET A 121 -6.12 19.49 4.60
N ASN A 122 -6.46 18.67 3.61
CA ASN A 122 -6.00 17.29 3.59
C ASN A 122 -4.49 17.22 3.28
N GLU A 123 -3.84 16.12 3.64
CA GLU A 123 -2.38 16.02 3.50
C GLU A 123 -1.90 16.00 2.05
N LYS A 124 -2.69 15.47 1.10
CA LYS A 124 -2.37 15.56 -0.33
C LYS A 124 -2.39 17.00 -0.86
N GLN A 125 -3.40 17.80 -0.47
CA GLN A 125 -3.54 19.21 -0.86
C GLN A 125 -2.45 20.06 -0.24
N TRP A 126 -2.08 19.76 1.01
CA TRP A 126 -0.93 20.41 1.63
C TRP A 126 0.34 20.11 0.82
N ALA A 127 0.62 18.83 0.58
CA ALA A 127 1.83 18.37 -0.10
C ALA A 127 2.00 18.94 -1.52
N SER A 128 0.91 19.13 -2.27
CA SER A 128 0.96 19.62 -3.66
C SER A 128 1.54 21.03 -3.82
N THR A 129 1.71 21.77 -2.72
CA THR A 129 2.27 23.12 -2.72
C THR A 129 3.63 23.22 -2.03
N GLN A 130 4.20 22.09 -1.60
CA GLN A 130 5.45 22.03 -0.84
C GLN A 130 6.67 21.76 -1.71
N ASN A 131 7.85 22.08 -1.17
CA ASN A 131 9.15 21.71 -1.71
C ASN A 131 9.83 20.62 -0.85
N ALA A 132 11.01 20.16 -1.27
CA ALA A 132 11.72 19.11 -0.55
C ALA A 132 12.04 19.49 0.91
N ALA A 133 12.35 20.76 1.19
CA ALA A 133 12.67 21.22 2.55
C ALA A 133 11.47 21.12 3.51
N ALA A 134 10.25 21.32 3.03
CA ALA A 134 9.03 21.17 3.81
C ALA A 134 8.55 19.70 3.89
N LEU A 135 8.68 18.94 2.79
CA LEU A 135 8.26 17.54 2.74
C LEU A 135 9.17 16.61 3.56
N THR A 136 10.49 16.87 3.59
CA THR A 136 11.47 16.03 4.30
C THR A 136 11.11 15.80 5.77
N PRO A 137 10.88 16.85 6.61
CA PRO A 137 10.53 16.64 8.01
C PRO A 137 9.16 15.96 8.20
N TYR A 138 8.21 16.12 7.26
CA TYR A 138 6.91 15.47 7.31
C TYR A 138 7.03 13.95 7.09
N ILE A 139 7.76 13.57 6.05
CA ILE A 139 8.07 12.16 5.75
C ILE A 139 8.93 11.55 6.87
N ALA A 140 9.92 12.29 7.37
CA ALA A 140 10.77 11.85 8.47
C ALA A 140 9.96 11.55 9.74
N ARG A 141 8.93 12.36 10.05
CA ARG A 141 8.03 12.09 11.17
C ARG A 141 7.26 10.78 11.00
N ALA A 142 6.76 10.51 9.79
CA ALA A 142 6.05 9.27 9.49
C ALA A 142 6.96 8.04 9.64
N LEU A 143 8.18 8.12 9.11
CA LEU A 143 9.19 7.07 9.25
C LEU A 143 9.58 6.83 10.72
N ASP A 144 9.78 7.91 11.48
CA ASP A 144 10.20 7.82 12.86
C ASP A 144 9.12 7.19 13.76
N LEU A 145 7.83 7.47 13.53
CA LEU A 145 6.73 6.80 14.23
C LEU A 145 6.73 5.28 14.00
N LEU A 146 6.92 4.83 12.75
CA LEU A 146 7.02 3.39 12.47
C LEU A 146 8.28 2.77 13.10
N ARG A 147 9.41 3.50 13.08
CA ARG A 147 10.66 3.04 13.71
C ARG A 147 10.51 2.91 15.24
N GLN A 148 9.86 3.87 15.89
CA GLN A 148 9.56 3.80 17.32
C GLN A 148 8.62 2.64 17.65
N ALA A 149 7.69 2.31 16.75
CA ALA A 149 6.85 1.10 16.81
C ALA A 149 7.60 -0.20 16.42
N SER A 150 8.92 -0.16 16.21
CA SER A 150 9.77 -1.30 15.84
C SER A 150 9.37 -1.99 14.53
N LEU A 151 8.85 -1.22 13.56
CA LEU A 151 8.51 -1.71 12.23
C LEU A 151 9.69 -1.52 11.24
N PRO A 152 10.04 -2.54 10.43
CA PRO A 152 11.16 -2.47 9.49
C PRO A 152 10.78 -1.70 8.21
N VAL A 153 10.97 -0.39 8.23
CA VAL A 153 10.64 0.48 7.09
C VAL A 153 11.66 0.38 5.94
N SER A 154 11.16 0.35 4.70
CA SER A 154 11.99 0.27 3.49
C SER A 154 11.56 1.19 2.34
N GLY A 155 10.35 1.74 2.40
CA GLY A 155 9.86 2.73 1.44
C GLY A 155 8.76 3.60 2.04
N VAL A 156 8.07 4.38 1.20
CA VAL A 156 6.87 5.16 1.56
C VAL A 156 5.72 4.91 0.61
N THR A 157 4.50 5.18 1.08
CA THR A 157 3.28 5.20 0.27
C THR A 157 2.70 6.60 0.27
N SER A 158 2.23 7.04 -0.89
CA SER A 158 1.50 8.29 -1.05
C SER A 158 -0.01 8.09 -0.85
N PRO A 159 -0.62 8.65 0.21
CA PRO A 159 -2.07 8.82 0.35
C PRO A 159 -2.66 9.42 -0.91
N TRP A 160 -3.57 8.71 -1.58
CA TRP A 160 -4.15 9.15 -2.85
C TRP A 160 -3.08 9.49 -3.92
N ASP A 161 -2.72 10.76 -3.99
CA ASP A 161 -1.78 11.37 -4.92
C ASP A 161 -0.80 12.30 -4.20
N PHE A 162 -0.54 12.06 -2.90
CA PHE A 162 0.41 12.83 -2.08
C PHE A 162 1.76 12.97 -2.79
N GLY A 163 2.13 14.21 -3.09
CA GLY A 163 3.40 14.54 -3.76
C GLY A 163 3.36 14.43 -5.28
N ILE A 164 2.24 14.09 -5.93
CA ILE A 164 2.19 13.93 -7.40
C ILE A 164 2.52 15.22 -8.16
N GLU A 165 1.98 16.35 -7.70
CA GLU A 165 2.15 17.67 -8.34
C GLU A 165 3.58 18.22 -8.19
N VAL A 166 4.34 17.66 -7.25
CA VAL A 166 5.70 18.09 -6.90
C VAL A 166 6.65 16.88 -6.84
N GLU A 167 6.42 15.86 -7.69
CA GLU A 167 7.13 14.57 -7.61
C GLU A 167 8.67 14.70 -7.58
N PRO A 168 9.33 15.61 -8.34
CA PRO A 168 10.77 15.82 -8.21
C PRO A 168 11.24 16.27 -6.82
N GLU A 169 10.43 17.11 -6.15
CA GLU A 169 10.71 17.57 -4.79
C GLU A 169 10.38 16.49 -3.76
N TYR A 170 9.29 15.74 -3.98
CA TYR A 170 8.90 14.59 -3.16
C TYR A 170 9.96 13.47 -3.20
N VAL A 171 10.35 13.05 -4.41
CA VAL A 171 11.70 12.66 -4.84
C VAL A 171 12.82 12.76 -3.79
N LYS A 172 13.36 13.97 -3.78
CA LYS A 172 14.47 14.41 -2.94
C LYS A 172 14.13 14.31 -1.45
N ALA A 173 12.90 14.63 -1.07
CA ALA A 173 12.45 14.59 0.32
C ALA A 173 12.42 13.17 0.89
N ILE A 174 11.96 12.18 0.12
CA ILE A 174 12.00 10.76 0.51
C ILE A 174 13.45 10.33 0.76
N SER A 175 14.33 10.62 -0.21
CA SER A 175 15.76 10.30 -0.12
C SER A 175 16.40 10.91 1.14
N ALA A 176 16.16 12.20 1.40
CA ALA A 176 16.71 12.89 2.56
C ALA A 176 16.14 12.34 3.89
N ALA A 177 14.83 12.08 3.96
CA ALA A 177 14.18 11.56 5.15
C ALA A 177 14.68 10.14 5.51
N PHE A 178 14.86 9.26 4.52
CA PHE A 178 15.42 7.92 4.74
C PHE A 178 16.87 7.96 5.23
N ASP A 179 17.68 8.86 4.69
CA ASP A 179 19.05 9.03 5.14
C ASP A 179 19.10 9.53 6.59
N GLN A 180 18.28 10.54 6.92
CA GLN A 180 18.21 11.13 8.26
C GLN A 180 17.70 10.16 9.33
N VAL A 181 16.61 9.42 9.04
CA VAL A 181 15.90 8.61 10.06
C VAL A 181 16.39 7.17 10.10
N CYS A 182 16.66 6.59 8.94
CA CYS A 182 16.99 5.17 8.81
C CYS A 182 18.47 4.92 8.51
N GLY A 183 19.25 5.95 8.13
CA GLY A 183 20.62 5.78 7.64
C GLY A 183 20.71 4.93 6.37
N ARG A 184 19.60 4.82 5.62
CA ARG A 184 19.50 4.01 4.39
C ARG A 184 19.71 4.88 3.17
N LYS A 185 20.56 4.41 2.26
CA LYS A 185 20.83 5.09 0.98
C LYS A 185 19.89 4.67 -0.14
N ASP A 186 19.29 3.49 -0.02
CA ASP A 186 18.31 2.97 -0.98
C ASP A 186 16.95 2.82 -0.33
N CYS A 187 15.93 3.36 -0.99
CA CYS A 187 14.52 3.22 -0.63
C CYS A 187 13.63 3.22 -1.88
N TRP A 188 12.35 2.94 -1.66
CA TRP A 188 11.34 2.95 -2.72
C TRP A 188 10.11 3.77 -2.32
N TYR A 189 9.28 4.11 -3.29
CA TYR A 189 7.98 4.72 -3.04
C TYR A 189 6.89 4.17 -3.97
N PHE A 190 5.66 4.17 -3.49
CA PHE A 190 4.46 3.97 -4.30
C PHE A 190 3.68 5.28 -4.38
N LEU A 191 3.35 5.69 -5.62
CA LEU A 191 2.59 6.90 -5.93
C LEU A 191 1.68 6.71 -7.14
N ARG A 192 2.17 6.08 -8.20
CA ARG A 192 1.48 6.05 -9.49
C ARG A 192 0.79 4.70 -9.74
N SER A 193 -0.43 4.79 -10.28
CA SER A 193 -1.15 3.67 -10.89
C SER A 193 -1.03 3.78 -12.41
N LEU A 194 -0.33 2.83 -13.04
CA LEU A 194 -0.04 2.76 -14.47
C LEU A 194 -0.92 1.71 -15.18
N ARG A 195 -2.21 1.71 -14.86
CA ARG A 195 -3.17 0.78 -15.46
C ARG A 195 -3.28 0.98 -16.96
N HIS A 196 -3.34 -0.13 -17.69
CA HIS A 196 -3.40 -0.16 -19.15
C HIS A 196 -2.22 0.51 -19.87
N VAL A 197 -1.12 0.82 -19.15
CA VAL A 197 0.12 1.33 -19.74
C VAL A 197 1.00 0.16 -20.15
N LYS A 198 1.42 0.14 -21.43
CA LYS A 198 2.37 -0.87 -21.93
C LYS A 198 3.76 -0.63 -21.32
N ASN A 199 4.49 -1.72 -21.08
CA ASN A 199 5.81 -1.70 -20.43
C ASN A 199 5.80 -0.95 -19.08
N ALA A 200 4.70 -1.02 -18.33
CA ALA A 200 4.64 -0.48 -16.98
C ALA A 200 5.59 -1.28 -16.06
N LEU A 201 6.72 -0.66 -15.73
CA LEU A 201 7.79 -1.22 -14.92
C LEU A 201 8.15 -0.22 -13.80
N PRO A 202 8.63 -0.70 -12.65
CA PRO A 202 9.34 0.13 -11.69
C PRO A 202 10.54 0.85 -12.33
N TRP A 203 10.94 2.01 -11.80
CA TRP A 203 12.03 2.81 -12.35
C TRP A 203 12.87 3.52 -11.29
N VAL A 204 14.11 3.86 -11.64
CA VAL A 204 14.97 4.69 -10.79
C VAL A 204 14.54 6.16 -10.92
N ALA A 205 13.89 6.68 -9.88
CA ALA A 205 13.39 8.06 -9.84
C ALA A 205 14.46 9.07 -9.36
N LEU A 206 15.43 8.60 -8.58
CA LEU A 206 16.58 9.40 -8.15
C LEU A 206 17.81 8.51 -8.02
N ASN A 207 18.95 9.01 -8.46
CA ASN A 207 20.26 8.40 -8.27
C ASN A 207 21.32 9.51 -8.16
N GLU A 208 21.50 10.04 -6.96
CA GLU A 208 22.33 11.20 -6.69
C GLU A 208 23.11 11.00 -5.39
N GLU A 209 24.40 11.35 -5.39
CA GLU A 209 25.25 11.33 -4.17
C GLU A 209 25.26 9.97 -3.44
N GLY A 210 25.15 8.87 -4.19
CA GLY A 210 25.10 7.52 -3.63
C GLY A 210 23.78 7.17 -2.93
N ARG A 211 22.75 8.03 -3.02
CA ARG A 211 21.37 7.75 -2.61
C ARG A 211 20.52 7.42 -3.83
N ARG A 212 19.65 6.42 -3.72
CA ARG A 212 18.83 5.93 -4.83
C ARG A 212 17.38 5.73 -4.37
N VAL A 213 16.45 6.19 -5.19
CA VAL A 213 15.00 6.01 -4.94
C VAL A 213 14.37 5.35 -6.14
N VAL A 214 13.65 4.25 -5.91
CA VAL A 214 12.90 3.52 -6.94
C VAL A 214 11.41 3.79 -6.79
N SER A 215 10.75 4.15 -7.88
CA SER A 215 9.29 4.15 -7.95
C SER A 215 8.79 2.76 -8.27
N VAL A 216 7.83 2.26 -7.49
CA VAL A 216 7.19 0.95 -7.67
C VAL A 216 5.70 1.19 -7.93
N PRO A 217 5.25 1.34 -9.19
CA PRO A 217 3.87 1.66 -9.52
C PRO A 217 2.96 0.44 -9.39
N ALA A 218 1.66 0.66 -9.11
CA ALA A 218 0.64 -0.35 -9.36
C ALA A 218 0.37 -0.43 -10.85
N THR A 219 0.13 -1.63 -11.39
CA THR A 219 -0.13 -1.83 -12.83
C THR A 219 -1.50 -2.46 -13.08
N ALA A 220 -2.16 -2.95 -12.04
CA ALA A 220 -3.52 -3.46 -12.07
C ALA A 220 -4.46 -2.59 -11.21
N SER A 221 -5.76 -2.77 -11.39
CA SER A 221 -6.86 -2.13 -10.68
C SER A 221 -7.16 -2.83 -9.36
N ASP A 222 -7.62 -2.05 -8.37
CA ASP A 222 -8.32 -2.61 -7.21
C ASP A 222 -9.74 -3.02 -7.63
N CYS A 223 -9.88 -4.25 -8.12
CA CYS A 223 -11.18 -4.81 -8.50
C CYS A 223 -12.06 -5.19 -7.29
N PHE A 224 -11.50 -5.18 -6.07
CA PHE A 224 -12.18 -5.57 -4.84
C PHE A 224 -13.03 -4.45 -4.27
N TRP A 225 -12.82 -3.19 -4.69
CA TRP A 225 -13.50 -2.00 -4.16
C TRP A 225 -15.03 -2.16 -4.11
N GLN A 226 -15.61 -2.71 -5.18
CA GLN A 226 -17.05 -2.94 -5.30
C GLN A 226 -17.65 -3.85 -4.21
N THR A 227 -16.83 -4.66 -3.52
CA THR A 227 -17.31 -5.56 -2.47
C THR A 227 -17.75 -4.83 -1.19
N MET A 228 -17.33 -3.57 -1.01
CA MET A 228 -17.79 -2.73 0.10
C MET A 228 -19.27 -2.37 -0.01
N ASP A 229 -19.78 -2.30 -1.23
CA ASP A 229 -21.08 -1.72 -1.57
C ASP A 229 -22.17 -2.78 -1.80
N THR A 230 -21.93 -4.01 -1.36
CA THR A 230 -22.89 -5.11 -1.48
C THR A 230 -22.73 -6.12 -0.34
N THR A 231 -23.80 -6.87 -0.05
CA THR A 231 -23.77 -8.06 0.82
C THR A 231 -23.58 -9.36 0.04
N GLU A 232 -23.57 -9.30 -1.29
CA GLU A 232 -23.32 -10.44 -2.15
C GLU A 232 -21.94 -11.05 -1.84
N ALA A 233 -21.92 -12.34 -1.55
CA ALA A 233 -20.72 -13.07 -1.18
C ALA A 233 -20.73 -14.51 -1.71
N SER A 234 -21.59 -14.81 -2.70
CA SER A 234 -21.63 -16.11 -3.35
C SER A 234 -20.27 -16.44 -4.01
N PRO A 235 -19.94 -17.74 -4.14
CA PRO A 235 -18.77 -18.18 -4.91
C PRO A 235 -18.75 -17.61 -6.34
N GLU A 236 -19.90 -17.49 -6.99
CA GLU A 236 -20.04 -16.92 -8.34
C GLU A 236 -19.67 -15.44 -8.37
N TYR A 237 -20.10 -14.68 -7.36
CA TYR A 237 -19.71 -13.28 -7.22
C TYR A 237 -18.21 -13.14 -7.00
N ILE A 238 -17.66 -13.89 -6.05
CA ILE A 238 -16.21 -13.91 -5.75
C ILE A 238 -15.40 -14.26 -7.00
N SER A 239 -15.83 -15.28 -7.75
CA SER A 239 -15.21 -15.68 -9.02
C SER A 239 -15.23 -14.54 -10.04
N ARG A 240 -16.36 -13.85 -10.20
CA ARG A 240 -16.51 -12.73 -11.13
C ARG A 240 -15.63 -11.54 -10.76
N ILE A 241 -15.40 -11.29 -9.47
CA ILE A 241 -14.42 -10.28 -9.02
C ILE A 241 -13.02 -10.72 -9.45
N ALA A 242 -12.64 -11.95 -9.15
CA ALA A 242 -11.33 -12.50 -9.49
C ALA A 242 -11.05 -12.49 -11.00
N ASP A 243 -12.07 -12.71 -11.85
CA ASP A 243 -11.95 -12.69 -13.32
C ASP A 243 -11.41 -11.36 -13.88
N ASN A 244 -11.58 -10.24 -13.15
CA ASN A 244 -11.00 -8.95 -13.58
C ASN A 244 -9.45 -9.00 -13.55
N LEU A 245 -8.87 -9.69 -12.57
CA LEU A 245 -7.42 -9.82 -12.46
C LEU A 245 -6.89 -11.05 -13.18
N ILE A 246 -7.60 -12.19 -13.05
CA ILE A 246 -7.23 -13.45 -13.68
C ILE A 246 -8.44 -14.39 -13.78
N THR A 247 -8.74 -14.87 -14.99
CA THR A 247 -9.80 -15.87 -15.22
C THR A 247 -9.47 -17.22 -14.59
N ALA A 248 -10.47 -18.07 -14.38
CA ALA A 248 -10.30 -19.37 -13.74
C ALA A 248 -9.26 -20.28 -14.44
N ASP A 249 -9.17 -20.20 -15.77
CA ASP A 249 -8.22 -20.91 -16.62
C ASP A 249 -6.86 -20.18 -16.78
N GLY A 250 -6.71 -18.99 -16.20
CA GLY A 250 -5.48 -18.20 -16.23
C GLY A 250 -5.12 -17.63 -17.60
N THR A 251 -6.06 -17.55 -18.53
CA THR A 251 -5.79 -17.10 -19.92
C THR A 251 -6.12 -15.62 -20.17
N ALA A 252 -6.90 -14.97 -19.30
CA ALA A 252 -7.27 -13.56 -19.43
C ALA A 252 -7.32 -12.85 -18.07
N GLY A 253 -7.50 -11.52 -18.11
CA GLY A 253 -7.53 -10.63 -16.93
C GLY A 253 -6.35 -9.66 -16.92
N GLU A 254 -6.40 -8.62 -16.08
CA GLU A 254 -5.40 -7.55 -16.07
C GLU A 254 -3.97 -8.06 -15.80
N ILE A 255 -3.80 -9.15 -15.05
CA ILE A 255 -2.48 -9.78 -14.84
C ILE A 255 -1.89 -10.23 -16.18
N ILE A 256 -2.71 -10.88 -17.01
CA ILE A 256 -2.29 -11.36 -18.33
C ILE A 256 -2.04 -10.17 -19.26
N ASP A 257 -2.91 -9.18 -19.26
CA ASP A 257 -2.75 -7.97 -20.08
C ASP A 257 -1.45 -7.21 -19.76
N VAL A 258 -1.13 -7.05 -18.47
CA VAL A 258 0.13 -6.43 -18.03
C VAL A 258 1.32 -7.27 -18.49
N MET A 259 1.23 -8.60 -18.38
CA MET A 259 2.31 -9.48 -18.78
C MET A 259 2.56 -9.45 -20.29
N ASP A 260 1.51 -9.52 -21.09
CA ASP A 260 1.60 -9.49 -22.55
C ASP A 260 2.01 -8.11 -23.06
N GLY A 261 1.67 -7.06 -22.31
CA GLY A 261 2.13 -5.69 -22.52
C GLY A 261 3.58 -5.42 -22.10
N GLY A 262 4.33 -6.42 -21.61
CA GLY A 262 5.73 -6.29 -21.20
C GLY A 262 5.97 -5.72 -19.80
N GLY A 263 4.92 -5.40 -19.04
CA GLY A 263 5.00 -4.88 -17.67
C GLY A 263 5.12 -5.98 -16.61
N TRP A 264 5.27 -5.56 -15.35
CA TRP A 264 5.25 -6.45 -14.18
C TRP A 264 3.91 -6.35 -13.46
N PRO A 265 3.19 -7.46 -13.19
CA PRO A 265 1.96 -7.41 -12.44
C PRO A 265 2.19 -6.92 -11.00
N ILE A 266 1.87 -5.67 -10.73
CA ILE A 266 1.87 -5.09 -9.39
C ILE A 266 0.41 -4.76 -9.05
N LEU A 267 -0.19 -5.66 -8.28
CA LEU A 267 -1.58 -5.60 -7.84
C LEU A 267 -1.72 -4.56 -6.73
N ILE A 268 -2.90 -3.97 -6.62
CA ILE A 268 -3.27 -3.08 -5.53
C ILE A 268 -4.60 -3.53 -4.91
N ALA A 269 -4.64 -3.52 -3.59
CA ALA A 269 -5.87 -3.64 -2.82
C ALA A 269 -5.80 -2.67 -1.64
N HIS A 270 -6.90 -1.99 -1.36
CA HIS A 270 -7.01 -1.19 -0.16
C HIS A 270 -7.59 -1.99 0.99
N TRP A 271 -7.27 -1.62 2.23
CA TRP A 271 -7.74 -2.30 3.42
C TRP A 271 -9.27 -2.31 3.50
N GLN A 272 -9.94 -1.21 3.09
CA GLN A 272 -11.39 -1.14 2.98
C GLN A 272 -11.99 -2.13 2.00
N SER A 273 -11.35 -2.32 0.84
CA SER A 273 -11.90 -3.17 -0.20
C SER A 273 -11.78 -4.64 0.18
N LEU A 274 -10.69 -5.02 0.86
CA LEU A 274 -10.54 -6.36 1.42
C LEU A 274 -11.45 -6.61 2.62
N PHE A 275 -11.61 -5.63 3.52
CA PHE A 275 -12.47 -5.74 4.70
C PHE A 275 -13.95 -5.78 4.34
N SER A 276 -14.33 -5.13 3.24
CA SER A 276 -15.70 -5.12 2.67
C SER A 276 -16.76 -4.75 3.71
N ASN A 277 -16.48 -3.69 4.48
CA ASN A 277 -17.35 -3.21 5.56
C ASN A 277 -17.75 -4.34 6.54
N GLY A 278 -16.79 -5.19 6.94
CA GLY A 278 -16.99 -6.28 7.90
C GLY A 278 -17.32 -7.66 7.30
N LEU A 279 -17.50 -7.76 5.98
CA LEU A 279 -17.86 -9.02 5.33
C LEU A 279 -16.66 -9.88 4.90
N GLY A 280 -15.49 -9.26 4.71
CA GLY A 280 -14.29 -9.94 4.22
C GLY A 280 -14.42 -10.54 2.81
N THR A 281 -15.43 -10.13 2.03
CA THR A 281 -15.68 -10.65 0.68
C THR A 281 -14.52 -10.33 -0.27
N GLY A 282 -13.94 -9.15 -0.17
CA GLY A 282 -12.76 -8.74 -0.94
C GLY A 282 -11.54 -9.59 -0.61
N LEU A 283 -11.32 -9.93 0.66
CA LEU A 283 -10.26 -10.86 1.06
C LEU A 283 -10.46 -12.27 0.46
N LYS A 284 -11.71 -12.76 0.40
CA LYS A 284 -12.03 -14.04 -0.26
C LYS A 284 -11.76 -13.98 -1.77
N ALA A 285 -12.07 -12.85 -2.42
CA ALA A 285 -11.75 -12.64 -3.82
C ALA A 285 -10.24 -12.55 -4.08
N LEU A 286 -9.48 -11.89 -3.20
CA LEU A 286 -8.01 -11.91 -3.24
C LEU A 286 -7.46 -13.33 -3.10
N ALA A 287 -7.99 -14.13 -2.18
CA ALA A 287 -7.62 -15.53 -2.02
C ALA A 287 -7.90 -16.36 -3.29
N GLU A 288 -9.02 -16.11 -3.97
CA GLU A 288 -9.34 -16.77 -5.25
C GLU A 288 -8.40 -16.34 -6.38
N VAL A 289 -8.04 -15.05 -6.47
CA VAL A 289 -7.01 -14.56 -7.40
C VAL A 289 -5.67 -15.24 -7.14
N ALA A 290 -5.25 -15.31 -5.87
CA ALA A 290 -4.00 -15.95 -5.47
C ALA A 290 -3.99 -17.45 -5.82
N ARG A 291 -5.10 -18.16 -5.58
CA ARG A 291 -5.26 -19.57 -5.97
C ARG A 291 -5.11 -19.77 -7.48
N ARG A 292 -5.68 -18.87 -8.30
CA ARG A 292 -5.56 -18.94 -9.77
C ARG A 292 -4.15 -18.64 -10.25
N ILE A 293 -3.45 -17.69 -9.63
CA ILE A 293 -2.04 -17.41 -9.93
C ILE A 293 -1.18 -18.65 -9.62
N GLU A 294 -1.37 -19.26 -8.44
CA GLU A 294 -0.65 -20.49 -8.06
C GLU A 294 -0.91 -21.63 -9.06
N ALA A 295 -2.16 -21.83 -9.44
CA ALA A 295 -2.57 -22.92 -10.33
C ALA A 295 -2.09 -22.73 -11.78
N ASN A 296 -2.12 -21.49 -12.30
CA ASN A 296 -1.94 -21.24 -13.74
C ASN A 296 -0.65 -20.50 -14.10
N LEU A 297 0.00 -19.80 -13.16
CA LEU A 297 1.13 -18.91 -13.44
C LEU A 297 2.37 -19.20 -12.58
N SER A 298 2.38 -20.25 -11.75
CA SER A 298 3.48 -20.52 -10.81
C SER A 298 4.84 -20.77 -11.48
N ASP A 299 4.88 -21.16 -12.75
CA ASP A 299 6.07 -21.31 -13.57
C ASP A 299 6.48 -20.00 -14.29
N ARG A 300 5.57 -19.02 -14.39
CA ARG A 300 5.75 -17.75 -15.10
C ARG A 300 6.05 -16.56 -14.19
N VAL A 301 5.53 -16.55 -12.96
CA VAL A 301 5.66 -15.41 -12.03
C VAL A 301 6.25 -15.81 -10.68
N GLU A 302 6.84 -14.83 -10.00
CA GLU A 302 7.43 -14.97 -8.67
C GLU A 302 7.01 -13.79 -7.79
N TRP A 303 6.40 -14.11 -6.63
CA TRP A 303 6.02 -13.12 -5.64
C TRP A 303 7.26 -12.42 -5.08
N MET A 304 7.28 -11.09 -5.14
CA MET A 304 8.37 -10.26 -4.63
C MET A 304 7.82 -9.10 -3.80
N SER A 305 8.51 -8.79 -2.71
CA SER A 305 8.29 -7.57 -1.95
C SER A 305 8.72 -6.33 -2.75
N SER A 306 8.23 -5.14 -2.38
CA SER A 306 8.67 -3.89 -3.05
C SER A 306 10.17 -3.62 -2.85
N GLU A 307 10.75 -4.05 -1.73
CA GLU A 307 12.19 -3.98 -1.50
C GLU A 307 12.99 -4.95 -2.39
N GLU A 308 12.47 -6.16 -2.64
CA GLU A 308 13.09 -7.09 -3.61
C GLU A 308 13.00 -6.55 -5.05
N ILE A 309 11.85 -5.98 -5.42
CA ILE A 309 11.67 -5.27 -6.69
C ILE A 309 12.67 -4.11 -6.82
N MET A 310 12.80 -3.28 -5.78
CA MET A 310 13.78 -2.19 -5.77
C MET A 310 15.19 -2.71 -6.00
N ARG A 311 15.61 -3.78 -5.32
CA ARG A 311 16.95 -4.37 -5.51
C ARG A 311 17.15 -4.86 -6.94
N LEU A 312 16.17 -5.57 -7.51
CA LEU A 312 16.21 -6.05 -8.90
C LEU A 312 16.35 -4.90 -9.91
N VAL A 313 15.66 -3.78 -9.67
CA VAL A 313 15.76 -2.57 -10.50
C VAL A 313 17.15 -1.95 -10.38
N LEU A 314 17.69 -1.87 -9.16
CA LEU A 314 19.00 -1.24 -8.89
C LEU A 314 20.20 -2.09 -9.32
N GLU A 315 20.02 -3.39 -9.57
CA GLU A 315 21.04 -4.26 -10.18
C GLU A 315 21.28 -3.92 -11.67
N HIS A 316 20.23 -3.44 -12.35
CA HIS A 316 20.25 -3.10 -13.78
C HIS A 316 19.56 -1.76 -14.07
N PRO A 317 20.02 -0.65 -13.46
CA PRO A 317 19.32 0.64 -13.49
C PRO A 317 19.17 1.19 -14.92
N GLU A 318 20.06 0.82 -15.84
CA GLU A 318 20.01 1.19 -17.26
C GLU A 318 18.79 0.64 -18.01
N ARG A 319 18.15 -0.41 -17.48
CA ARG A 319 16.95 -1.03 -18.05
C ARG A 319 15.65 -0.40 -17.56
N TYR A 320 15.73 0.41 -16.50
CA TYR A 320 14.57 0.95 -15.80
C TYR A 320 14.69 2.48 -15.61
N PRO A 321 14.90 3.25 -16.69
CA PRO A 321 14.93 4.70 -16.61
C PRO A 321 13.54 5.23 -16.27
N ALA A 322 13.49 6.43 -15.69
CA ALA A 322 12.23 7.12 -15.49
C ALA A 322 11.49 7.31 -16.83
N PRO A 323 10.19 7.00 -16.90
CA PRO A 323 9.40 7.26 -18.10
C PRO A 323 9.26 8.78 -18.33
N ALA A 324 9.16 9.18 -19.60
CA ALA A 324 8.79 10.55 -19.96
C ALA A 324 7.27 10.66 -19.87
N PHE A 325 6.78 11.36 -18.84
CA PHE A 325 5.36 11.68 -18.66
C PHE A 325 5.05 13.07 -19.23
#